data_AF-A0A6B0ZDH4-F1
#
_entry.id   AF-A0A6B0ZDH4-F1
#
_cell.length_a   1.000
_cell.length_b   1.000
_cell.length_c   1.000
_cell.angle_alpha   90.00
_cell.angle_beta   90.00
_cell.angle_gamma   90.00
#
_symmetry.space_group_name_H-M   'P 1'
#
loop_
_entity.id
_entity.type
_entity.pdbx_description
1 polymer ?
#
loop_
_entity_poly.entity_id
_entity_poly.type
_entity_poly.pdbx_seq_one_letter_code
_entity_poly.pdbx_strand_id
1 'polypeptide(L)'
;MFDGRCEVLEKAGPRSSRGICLAGAVRLAGVRGALFRAFNGPITVEDLPDPAVPRDGVVIEVRASGLCRSDLFAWHGHDPGIALPHVPGHELAGVVAEAGPGTARWS
;
A
#
# COMPACT_ATOMS: atom_id res chain seq x y z
N MET A 1 -8.41 -1.36 -13.99
CA MET A 1 -8.60 -0.03 -14.62
C MET A 1 -8.69 0.94 -13.47
N PHE A 2 -7.63 1.72 -13.22
CA PHE A 2 -7.37 2.31 -11.90
C PHE A 2 -7.12 3.82 -11.99
N ASP A 3 -7.53 4.52 -10.94
CA ASP A 3 -7.34 5.95 -10.70
C ASP A 3 -6.54 6.24 -9.40
N GLY A 4 -5.48 5.47 -9.17
CA GLY A 4 -4.28 5.89 -8.42
C GLY A 4 -4.19 5.56 -6.92
N ARG A 5 -2.95 5.16 -6.50
CA ARG A 5 -2.44 5.03 -5.11
C ARG A 5 -3.08 3.89 -4.29
N CYS A 6 -2.41 3.16 -3.39
CA CYS A 6 -0.99 2.98 -3.04
C CYS A 6 -0.90 1.71 -2.16
N GLU A 7 0.15 0.88 -2.31
CA GLU A 7 0.47 -0.21 -1.35
C GLU A 7 1.80 0.06 -0.62
N VAL A 8 1.96 -0.55 0.56
CA VAL A 8 3.09 -0.33 1.48
C VAL A 8 3.97 -1.58 1.55
N LEU A 9 5.30 -1.39 1.50
CA LEU A 9 6.29 -2.45 1.69
C LEU A 9 7.14 -2.17 2.94
N GLU A 10 7.24 -3.13 3.88
CA GLU A 10 8.03 -3.02 5.13
C GLU A 10 9.29 -3.91 5.13
N LYS A 11 10.46 -3.40 5.59
CA LYS A 11 11.49 -4.27 6.23
C LYS A 11 12.61 -3.56 7.05
N ALA A 12 12.78 -4.04 8.29
CA ALA A 12 13.74 -3.67 9.36
C ALA A 12 15.14 -3.07 9.04
N GLY A 13 15.60 -2.09 9.87
CA GLY A 13 17.01 -1.61 9.95
C GLY A 13 17.25 -0.23 10.66
N PRO A 14 18.24 -0.05 11.58
CA PRO A 14 18.18 1.03 12.60
C PRO A 14 18.92 2.38 12.36
N ARG A 15 18.18 3.47 12.64
CA ARG A 15 18.54 4.80 13.23
C ARG A 15 19.50 5.84 12.59
N SER A 16 18.95 7.08 12.55
CA SER A 16 19.59 8.43 12.57
C SER A 16 20.13 8.97 11.23
N SER A 17 20.16 10.28 10.92
CA SER A 17 19.39 11.50 11.31
C SER A 17 19.89 12.69 10.43
N ARG A 18 19.28 13.89 10.27
CA ARG A 18 18.20 14.66 10.94
C ARG A 18 17.48 15.55 9.88
N GLY A 19 16.23 15.98 10.12
CA GLY A 19 15.54 17.03 9.34
C GLY A 19 14.12 17.25 9.85
N ILE A 20 13.75 18.48 10.22
CA ILE A 20 12.56 18.75 11.05
C ILE A 20 11.45 19.47 10.27
N CYS A 21 10.24 18.90 10.29
CA CYS A 21 8.99 19.61 9.96
C CYS A 21 8.13 19.62 11.23
N LEU A 22 7.87 20.80 11.80
CA LEU A 22 6.96 20.93 12.94
C LEU A 22 5.50 20.77 12.48
N ALA A 23 4.77 19.92 13.20
CA ALA A 23 3.32 19.96 13.43
C ALA A 23 2.45 20.58 12.32
N GLY A 24 2.05 19.77 11.34
CA GLY A 24 1.08 20.15 10.32
C GLY A 24 0.57 18.94 9.54
N ALA A 25 -0.42 18.23 10.10
CA ALA A 25 -1.04 17.10 9.42
C ALA A 25 -1.91 17.57 8.25
N VAL A 26 -1.43 17.40 7.02
CA VAL A 26 -2.24 17.56 5.79
C VAL A 26 -2.02 16.37 4.87
N ARG A 27 -2.92 15.38 5.02
CA ARG A 27 -3.26 14.38 4.01
C ARG A 27 -4.76 14.13 4.14
N LEU A 28 -5.53 14.71 3.22
CA LEU A 28 -6.99 14.87 3.30
C LEU A 28 -7.72 14.35 2.05
N ALA A 29 -7.05 13.49 1.27
CA ALA A 29 -7.64 12.87 0.10
C ALA A 29 -7.17 11.41 0.07
N GLY A 30 -7.97 10.56 0.72
CA GLY A 30 -7.73 9.12 0.82
C GLY A 30 -7.55 8.44 -0.53
N VAL A 31 -6.97 7.24 -0.50
CA VAL A 31 -6.63 6.47 -1.71
C VAL A 31 -7.77 5.57 -2.14
N ARG A 32 -7.92 5.30 -3.44
CA ARG A 32 -8.97 4.38 -3.94
C ARG A 32 -8.42 2.97 -4.07
N GLY A 33 -8.90 2.05 -3.24
CA GLY A 33 -8.48 0.65 -3.24
C GLY A 33 -9.59 -0.30 -3.70
N ALA A 34 -9.23 -1.35 -4.43
CA ALA A 34 -10.10 -2.50 -4.64
C ALA A 34 -9.91 -3.49 -3.49
N LEU A 35 -10.97 -3.95 -2.84
CA LEU A 35 -10.87 -4.89 -1.71
C LEU A 35 -12.02 -5.88 -1.65
N PHE A 36 -11.80 -7.00 -0.95
CA PHE A 36 -12.83 -7.96 -0.58
C PHE A 36 -12.92 -8.13 0.94
N ARG A 37 -14.15 -8.28 1.44
CA ARG A 37 -14.48 -8.47 2.87
C ARG A 37 -14.80 -9.91 3.26
N ALA A 38 -14.98 -10.77 2.26
CA ALA A 38 -15.22 -12.20 2.43
C ALA A 38 -14.56 -12.94 1.26
N PHE A 39 -14.00 -14.11 1.52
CA PHE A 39 -13.52 -14.99 0.45
C PHE A 39 -14.67 -15.39 -0.47
N ASN A 40 -14.42 -15.43 -1.77
CA ASN A 40 -15.44 -15.61 -2.81
C ASN A 40 -16.55 -14.52 -2.81
N GLY A 41 -16.38 -13.44 -2.05
CA GLY A 41 -17.32 -12.33 -1.95
C GLY A 41 -17.11 -11.24 -3.01
N PRO A 42 -17.96 -10.21 -3.06
CA PRO A 42 -17.77 -9.10 -3.99
C PRO A 42 -16.44 -8.37 -3.73
N ILE A 43 -15.78 -7.98 -4.83
CA ILE A 43 -14.67 -7.03 -4.82
C ILE A 43 -15.26 -5.64 -5.07
N THR A 44 -15.08 -4.72 -4.14
CA THR A 44 -15.57 -3.34 -4.19
C THR A 44 -14.41 -2.36 -4.33
N VAL A 45 -14.63 -1.21 -4.97
CA VAL A 45 -13.65 -0.11 -5.00
C VAL A 45 -14.13 0.99 -4.07
N GLU A 46 -13.32 1.33 -3.07
CA GLU A 46 -13.69 2.23 -1.97
C GLU A 46 -12.58 3.22 -1.67
N ASP A 47 -12.95 4.33 -1.02
CA ASP A 47 -12.01 5.28 -0.46
C ASP A 47 -11.45 4.74 0.86
N LEU A 48 -10.12 4.69 0.96
CA LEU A 48 -9.35 4.20 2.10
C LEU A 48 -8.53 5.35 2.70
N PRO A 49 -8.14 5.29 3.99
CA PRO A 49 -7.23 6.26 4.58
C PRO A 49 -5.91 6.34 3.81
N ASP A 50 -5.30 7.53 3.78
CA ASP A 50 -3.93 7.69 3.26
C ASP A 50 -2.96 6.75 4.02
N PRO A 51 -2.10 6.00 3.31
CA PRO A 51 -1.14 5.12 3.95
C PRO A 51 -0.09 5.92 4.73
N ALA A 52 0.24 5.43 5.92
CA ALA A 52 1.38 5.90 6.70
C ALA A 52 2.68 5.29 6.15
N VAL A 53 3.74 6.10 6.00
CA VAL A 53 5.05 5.57 5.60
C VAL A 53 5.71 4.81 6.77
N PRO A 54 6.10 3.53 6.61
CA PRO A 54 6.90 2.84 7.61
C PRO A 54 8.30 3.45 7.67
N ARG A 55 8.95 3.35 8.84
CA ARG A 55 10.31 3.90 9.04
C ARG A 55 11.32 3.40 7.99
N ASP A 56 11.15 2.16 7.56
CA ASP A 56 12.01 1.42 6.61
C ASP A 56 11.24 0.95 5.36
N GLY A 57 10.11 1.61 5.08
CA GLY A 57 9.28 1.38 3.91
C GLY A 57 9.13 2.61 3.03
N VAL A 58 8.38 2.47 1.95
CA VAL A 58 7.99 3.55 1.03
C VAL A 58 6.50 3.53 0.78
N VAL A 59 5.93 4.70 0.47
CA VAL A 59 4.58 4.89 -0.05
C VAL A 59 4.71 5.09 -1.56
N ILE A 60 4.09 4.22 -2.35
CA ILE A 60 4.16 4.25 -3.82
C ILE A 60 2.83 4.77 -4.39
N GLU A 61 2.85 5.91 -5.08
CA GLU A 61 1.76 6.27 -5.98
C GLU A 61 1.69 5.26 -7.13
N VAL A 62 0.92 4.19 -6.93
CA VAL A 62 0.65 3.15 -7.91
C VAL A 62 -0.03 3.79 -9.12
N ARG A 63 0.59 3.61 -10.30
CA ARG A 63 0.10 4.07 -11.61
C ARG A 63 -0.44 2.93 -12.45
N ALA A 64 0.04 1.70 -12.23
CA ALA A 64 -0.48 0.48 -12.81
C ALA A 64 -0.32 -0.69 -11.84
N SER A 65 -1.28 -1.62 -11.85
CA SER A 65 -1.17 -2.93 -11.23
C SER A 65 -1.68 -4.00 -12.20
N GLY A 66 -0.97 -5.12 -12.27
CA GLY A 66 -1.39 -6.35 -12.92
C GLY A 66 -2.45 -7.09 -12.10
N LEU A 67 -2.96 -8.18 -12.68
CA LEU A 67 -3.79 -9.16 -12.01
C LEU A 67 -3.28 -10.55 -12.39
N CYS A 68 -2.99 -11.34 -11.37
CA CYS A 68 -2.31 -12.61 -11.45
C CYS A 68 -3.18 -13.74 -10.86
N ARG A 69 -2.77 -14.99 -11.06
CA ARG A 69 -3.45 -16.16 -10.48
C ARG A 69 -3.36 -16.17 -8.95
N SER A 70 -2.34 -15.57 -8.35
CA SER A 70 -2.20 -15.45 -6.88
C SER A 70 -3.31 -14.59 -6.29
N ASP A 71 -3.72 -13.51 -6.95
CA ASP A 71 -4.80 -12.63 -6.45
C ASP A 71 -6.13 -13.37 -6.43
N LEU A 72 -6.39 -14.22 -7.44
CA LEU A 72 -7.54 -15.12 -7.47
C LEU A 72 -7.46 -16.20 -6.37
N PHE A 73 -6.27 -16.76 -6.13
CA PHE A 73 -6.04 -17.77 -5.08
C PHE A 73 -6.24 -17.20 -3.66
N ALA A 74 -5.80 -15.95 -3.44
CA ALA A 74 -6.05 -15.17 -2.24
C ALA A 74 -7.55 -14.85 -2.06
N TRP A 75 -8.24 -14.41 -3.11
CA TRP A 75 -9.68 -14.14 -3.09
C TRP A 75 -10.54 -15.38 -2.81
N HIS A 76 -10.13 -16.55 -3.29
CA HIS A 76 -10.78 -17.83 -2.95
C HIS A 76 -10.57 -18.26 -1.49
N GLY A 77 -9.63 -17.65 -0.77
CA GLY A 77 -9.27 -18.02 0.61
C GLY A 77 -8.33 -19.23 0.70
N HIS A 78 -7.58 -19.54 -0.36
CA HIS A 78 -6.62 -20.64 -0.38
C HIS A 78 -5.22 -20.24 0.12
N ASP A 79 -4.95 -18.95 0.28
CA ASP A 79 -3.75 -18.44 0.93
C ASP A 79 -4.02 -18.18 2.42
N PRO A 80 -3.39 -18.93 3.35
CA PRO A 80 -3.61 -18.78 4.79
C PRO A 80 -2.98 -17.50 5.39
N GLY A 81 -2.20 -16.74 4.62
CA GLY A 81 -1.66 -15.44 5.02
C GLY A 81 -2.64 -14.27 4.89
N ILE A 82 -3.81 -14.47 4.26
CA ILE A 82 -4.75 -13.40 3.96
C ILE A 82 -5.65 -13.08 5.16
N ALA A 83 -5.52 -11.86 5.68
CA ALA A 83 -6.45 -11.26 6.63
C ALA A 83 -7.50 -10.42 5.90
N LEU A 84 -8.77 -10.54 6.30
CA LEU A 84 -9.89 -9.76 5.77
C LEU A 84 -10.16 -8.52 6.66
N PRO A 85 -10.53 -7.35 6.09
CA PRO A 85 -10.62 -7.03 4.66
C PRO A 85 -9.24 -7.00 3.98
N HIS A 86 -9.19 -7.43 2.72
CA HIS A 86 -7.93 -7.51 1.96
C HIS A 86 -8.00 -6.69 0.67
N VAL A 87 -6.96 -5.85 0.45
CA VAL A 87 -6.63 -5.25 -0.84
C VAL A 87 -5.60 -6.17 -1.51
N PRO A 88 -5.92 -6.80 -2.66
CA PRO A 88 -4.97 -7.62 -3.39
C PRO A 88 -4.10 -6.78 -4.33
N GLY A 89 -2.82 -7.10 -4.37
CA GLY A 89 -1.82 -6.49 -5.24
C GLY A 89 -0.44 -7.06 -4.93
N HIS A 90 0.29 -7.46 -5.98
CA HIS A 90 1.71 -7.83 -5.86
C HIS A 90 2.52 -7.60 -7.16
N GLU A 91 1.85 -7.22 -8.25
CA GLU A 91 2.46 -6.87 -9.53
C GLU A 91 2.15 -5.39 -9.84
N LEU A 92 2.92 -4.45 -9.28
CA LEU A 92 2.62 -3.02 -9.40
C LEU A 92 3.80 -2.17 -9.89
N ALA A 93 3.47 -1.03 -10.48
CA ALA A 93 4.41 0.01 -10.90
C ALA A 93 3.87 1.40 -10.57
N GLY A 94 4.75 2.30 -10.13
CA GLY A 94 4.37 3.61 -9.65
C GLY A 94 5.57 4.51 -9.34
N VAL A 95 5.30 5.63 -8.68
CA VAL A 95 6.32 6.60 -8.24
C VAL A 95 6.39 6.59 -6.72
N VAL A 96 7.59 6.62 -6.14
CA VAL A 96 7.74 6.81 -4.68
C VAL A 96 7.21 8.20 -4.32
N ALA A 97 6.12 8.25 -3.55
CA ALA A 97 5.46 9.46 -3.09
C ALA A 97 5.97 9.91 -1.70
N GLU A 98 6.43 8.96 -0.89
CA GLU A 98 7.09 9.21 0.39
C GLU A 98 8.03 8.06 0.74
N ALA A 99 9.16 8.38 1.38
CA ALA A 99 10.18 7.43 1.76
C ALA A 99 10.47 7.54 3.25
N GLY A 100 10.53 6.38 3.94
CA GLY A 100 10.83 6.33 5.36
C GLY A 100 12.26 6.83 5.67
N PRO A 101 12.51 7.37 6.87
CA PRO A 101 13.84 7.86 7.25
C PRO A 101 14.95 6.79 7.28
N GLY A 102 14.61 5.51 7.14
CA GLY A 102 15.55 4.40 6.97
C GLY A 102 15.85 4.00 5.51
N THR A 103 15.14 4.54 4.50
CA THR A 103 15.23 4.09 3.11
C THR A 103 16.11 4.98 2.23
N ALA A 104 17.40 5.10 2.59
CA ALA A 104 18.38 6.00 1.95
C ALA A 104 18.70 5.77 0.45
N ARG A 105 18.03 4.81 -0.22
CA ARG A 105 18.11 4.59 -1.67
C ARG A 105 16.90 5.17 -2.44
N TRP A 106 15.89 5.64 -1.71
CA TRP A 106 14.59 6.05 -2.24
C TRP A 106 14.15 7.44 -1.74
N SER A 107 15.07 8.16 -1.08
CA SER A 107 14.91 9.52 -0.51
C SER A 107 15.32 10.60 -1.49
#